data_AF-A0A959T1N8-F1
#
_entry.id   AF-A0A959T1N8-F1
#
_cell.length_a   1.000
_cell.length_b   1.000
_cell.length_c   1.000
_cell.angle_alpha   90.00
_cell.angle_beta   90.00
_cell.angle_gamma   90.00
#
_symmetry.space_group_name_H-M   'P 1'
#
loop_
_entity.id
_entity.type
_entity.pdbx_description
1 polymer ?
#
loop_
_entity_poly.entity_id
_entity_poly.type
_entity_poly.pdbx_seq_one_letter_code
_entity_poly.pdbx_strand_id
1 'polypeptide(L)'
;MLKFFALLTNSRLERLRAHGPASINKVAAMGMALTGVTIFWFVNVFLIGTNVFRSAPWQAALAGFFVAGIVFTVDRIIVLGRGNGPIVIIMRVLFSLIIAILGGVCMDLVILKEEVDLELRVLHDREVTEALDRVAGHHAERLGQARATVVEAAAQVQEAEAMYVEEINGGPAGSGRYGVGEVAREKLELLNRRRLLLEQAQASLTRLEEEARLAELTERAQLERMQARPTLFKRIEALHSYLGKDLMAVFGWVLLTFGAILFELFPLLIKYGKGRTSYEAEVEAVDRLKQAQVAALLARQEQLLREDARLSLDERRALHTLKEVAKGYA
;
A
#
# COMPACT_ATOMS: atom_id res chain seq x y z
N MET A 1 3.28 38.68 1.85
CA MET A 1 2.53 37.48 2.31
C MET A 1 1.02 37.62 2.21
N LEU A 2 0.37 38.65 2.79
CA LEU A 2 -1.09 38.77 2.76
C LEU A 2 -1.72 38.74 1.34
N LYS A 3 -1.05 39.35 0.33
CA LYS A 3 -1.47 39.28 -1.08
C LYS A 3 -1.61 37.85 -1.60
N PHE A 4 -0.65 36.99 -1.26
CA PHE A 4 -0.62 35.60 -1.67
C PHE A 4 -1.73 34.80 -0.96
N PHE A 5 -1.88 34.96 0.36
CA PHE A 5 -2.94 34.27 1.10
C PHE A 5 -4.35 34.71 0.66
N ALA A 6 -4.53 36.01 0.41
CA ALA A 6 -5.78 36.53 -0.15
C ALA A 6 -6.08 35.91 -1.54
N LEU A 7 -5.06 35.69 -2.38
CA LEU A 7 -5.23 34.99 -3.66
C LEU A 7 -5.64 33.52 -3.46
N LEU A 8 -4.99 32.80 -2.54
CA LEU A 8 -5.31 31.40 -2.25
C LEU A 8 -6.76 31.23 -1.78
N THR A 9 -7.21 32.11 -0.89
CA THR A 9 -8.56 32.10 -0.31
C THR A 9 -9.59 32.88 -1.16
N ASN A 10 -9.23 33.25 -2.40
CA ASN A 10 -10.10 34.03 -3.30
C ASN A 10 -10.71 35.29 -2.66
N SER A 11 -9.96 35.92 -1.74
CA SER A 11 -10.36 37.11 -1.01
C SER A 11 -9.82 38.35 -1.71
N ARG A 12 -10.68 39.34 -1.97
CA ARG A 12 -10.23 40.61 -2.57
C ARG A 12 -9.44 41.41 -1.54
N LEU A 13 -8.13 41.56 -1.76
CA LEU A 13 -7.21 42.24 -0.84
C LEU A 13 -7.68 43.65 -0.48
N GLU A 14 -8.19 44.39 -1.48
CA GLU A 14 -8.68 45.77 -1.30
C GLU A 14 -9.81 45.83 -0.27
N ARG A 15 -10.79 44.93 -0.38
CA ARG A 15 -11.88 44.83 0.59
C ARG A 15 -11.40 44.32 1.94
N LEU A 16 -10.55 43.30 1.95
CA LEU A 16 -10.03 42.71 3.19
C LEU A 16 -9.30 43.74 4.06
N ARG A 17 -8.55 44.68 3.43
CA ARG A 17 -7.85 45.76 4.13
C ARG A 17 -8.77 46.81 4.76
N ALA A 18 -10.00 46.94 4.27
CA ALA A 18 -11.01 47.84 4.85
C ALA A 18 -11.63 47.27 6.14
N HIS A 19 -11.39 45.98 6.46
CA HIS A 19 -11.89 45.34 7.66
C HIS A 19 -10.87 45.29 8.78
N GLY A 20 -11.38 45.06 10.01
CA GLY A 20 -10.56 44.96 11.20
C GLY A 20 -9.54 43.81 11.18
N PRO A 21 -8.55 43.86 12.10
CA PRO A 21 -7.41 42.93 12.14
C PRO A 21 -7.83 41.45 12.30
N ALA A 22 -8.98 41.19 12.91
CA ALA A 22 -9.52 39.83 13.05
C ALA A 22 -9.76 39.14 11.68
N SER A 23 -10.31 39.87 10.70
CA SER A 23 -10.57 39.35 9.35
C SER A 23 -9.27 39.05 8.61
N ILE A 24 -8.29 39.96 8.71
CA ILE A 24 -6.96 39.80 8.11
C ILE A 24 -6.25 38.58 8.69
N ASN A 25 -6.26 38.43 10.02
CA ASN A 25 -5.62 37.32 10.72
C ASN A 25 -6.30 35.98 10.44
N LYS A 26 -7.63 35.96 10.22
CA LYS A 26 -8.35 34.74 9.83
C LYS A 26 -7.95 34.28 8.43
N VAL A 27 -7.96 35.20 7.46
CA VAL A 27 -7.56 34.90 6.06
C VAL A 27 -6.09 34.49 5.99
N ALA A 28 -5.19 35.18 6.70
CA ALA A 28 -3.78 34.82 6.76
C ALA A 28 -3.57 33.44 7.39
N ALA A 29 -4.24 33.13 8.51
CA ALA A 29 -4.17 31.82 9.14
C ALA A 29 -4.65 30.70 8.20
N MET A 30 -5.75 30.94 7.47
CA MET A 30 -6.26 29.98 6.49
C MET A 30 -5.27 29.73 5.35
N GLY A 31 -4.68 30.79 4.79
CA GLY A 31 -3.67 30.66 3.75
C GLY A 31 -2.42 29.93 4.23
N MET A 32 -1.99 30.17 5.47
CA MET A 32 -0.88 29.45 6.10
C MET A 32 -1.20 27.96 6.29
N ALA A 33 -2.41 27.64 6.75
CA ALA A 33 -2.85 26.26 6.95
C ALA A 33 -2.88 25.47 5.63
N LEU A 34 -3.48 26.03 4.58
CA LEU A 34 -3.51 25.42 3.25
C LEU A 34 -2.10 25.20 2.68
N THR A 35 -1.23 26.20 2.83
CA THR A 35 0.16 26.09 2.36
C THR A 35 0.93 25.04 3.15
N GLY A 36 0.72 24.99 4.47
CA GLY A 36 1.33 24.01 5.36
C GLY A 36 1.02 22.57 4.94
N VAL A 37 -0.27 22.24 4.80
CA VAL A 37 -0.74 20.91 4.36
C VAL A 37 -0.16 20.55 3.00
N THR A 38 -0.14 21.50 2.06
CA THR A 38 0.42 21.28 0.72
C THR A 38 1.92 20.95 0.77
N ILE A 39 2.71 21.70 1.55
CA ILE A 39 4.14 21.46 1.71
C ILE A 39 4.39 20.11 2.39
N PHE A 40 3.63 19.79 3.43
CA PHE A 40 3.73 18.50 4.11
C PHE A 40 3.51 17.33 3.15
N TRP A 41 2.50 17.40 2.27
CA TRP A 41 2.28 16.35 1.27
C TRP A 41 3.39 16.26 0.23
N PHE A 42 3.90 17.41 -0.23
CA PHE A 42 5.05 17.42 -1.11
C PHE A 42 6.25 16.70 -0.48
N VAL A 43 6.57 17.05 0.77
CA VAL A 43 7.70 16.45 1.52
C VAL A 43 7.47 14.95 1.74
N ASN A 44 6.29 14.54 2.19
CA ASN A 44 5.98 13.12 2.39
C ASN A 44 6.17 12.31 1.11
N VAL A 45 5.56 12.72 0.01
CA VAL A 45 5.65 11.99 -1.27
C VAL A 45 7.09 11.97 -1.78
N PHE A 46 7.83 13.06 -1.64
CA PHE A 46 9.24 13.12 -1.99
C PHE A 46 10.07 12.12 -1.16
N LEU A 47 9.86 12.10 0.17
CA LEU A 47 10.58 11.22 1.09
C LEU A 47 10.25 9.74 0.84
N ILE A 48 8.99 9.41 0.59
CA ILE A 48 8.58 8.05 0.22
C ILE A 48 9.20 7.65 -1.11
N GLY A 49 9.12 8.52 -2.13
CA GLY A 49 9.69 8.27 -3.45
C GLY A 49 11.19 7.95 -3.39
N THR A 50 11.93 8.70 -2.58
CA THR A 50 13.39 8.53 -2.45
C THR A 50 13.79 7.40 -1.49
N ASN A 51 13.14 7.26 -0.33
CA ASN A 51 13.55 6.29 0.69
C ASN A 51 12.89 4.92 0.55
N VAL A 52 11.60 4.89 0.21
CA VAL A 52 10.81 3.67 0.14
C VAL A 52 10.88 3.07 -1.26
N PHE A 53 10.57 3.87 -2.29
CA PHE A 53 10.59 3.40 -3.69
C PHE A 53 11.97 3.47 -4.35
N ARG A 54 12.95 4.11 -3.70
CA ARG A 54 14.32 4.29 -4.24
C ARG A 54 14.32 4.90 -5.65
N SER A 55 13.33 5.73 -5.96
CA SER A 55 13.23 6.44 -7.23
C SER A 55 14.27 7.56 -7.30
N ALA A 56 14.61 7.99 -8.51
CA ALA A 56 15.50 9.13 -8.67
C ALA A 56 14.88 10.39 -8.02
N PRO A 57 15.66 11.26 -7.35
CA PRO A 57 15.11 12.41 -6.63
C PRO A 57 14.21 13.32 -7.48
N TRP A 58 14.51 13.47 -8.77
CA TRP A 58 13.70 14.28 -9.67
C TRP A 58 12.32 13.64 -9.96
N GLN A 59 12.23 12.31 -10.04
CA GLN A 59 10.96 11.59 -10.23
C GLN A 59 10.10 11.72 -8.97
N ALA A 60 10.72 11.57 -7.80
CA ALA A 60 10.06 11.76 -6.51
C ALA A 60 9.57 13.20 -6.34
N ALA A 61 10.35 14.20 -6.77
CA ALA A 61 9.95 15.60 -6.72
C ALA A 61 8.76 15.88 -7.65
N LEU A 62 8.78 15.35 -8.88
CA LEU A 62 7.67 15.50 -9.82
C LEU A 62 6.37 14.88 -9.28
N ALA A 63 6.46 13.66 -8.73
CA ALA A 63 5.34 13.00 -8.08
C ALA A 63 4.83 13.82 -6.87
N GLY A 64 5.74 14.36 -6.06
CA GLY A 64 5.41 15.22 -4.93
C GLY A 64 4.65 16.47 -5.34
N PHE A 65 5.09 17.17 -6.40
CA PHE A 65 4.37 18.34 -6.92
C PHE A 65 2.98 17.98 -7.42
N PHE A 66 2.84 16.86 -8.13
CA PHE A 66 1.56 16.39 -8.64
C PHE A 66 0.57 16.11 -7.51
N VAL A 67 0.97 15.31 -6.51
CA VAL A 67 0.12 14.97 -5.37
C VAL A 67 -0.20 16.21 -4.52
N ALA A 68 0.78 17.05 -4.23
CA ALA A 68 0.57 18.30 -3.49
C ALA A 68 -0.42 19.23 -4.21
N GLY A 69 -0.38 19.30 -5.55
CA GLY A 69 -1.36 20.06 -6.34
C GLY A 69 -2.78 19.53 -6.23
N ILE A 70 -2.96 18.21 -6.19
CA ILE A 70 -4.27 17.57 -5.97
C ILE A 70 -4.78 17.92 -4.57
N VAL A 71 -3.98 17.68 -3.53
CA VAL A 71 -4.34 17.99 -2.13
C VAL A 71 -4.70 19.46 -1.98
N PHE A 72 -3.86 20.36 -2.51
CA PHE A 72 -4.13 21.78 -2.52
C PHE A 72 -5.48 22.13 -3.16
N THR A 73 -5.81 21.51 -4.30
CA THR A 73 -7.08 21.76 -5.01
C THR A 73 -8.28 21.30 -4.18
N VAL A 74 -8.22 20.09 -3.64
CA VAL A 74 -9.29 19.52 -2.80
C VAL A 74 -9.50 20.38 -1.55
N ASP A 75 -8.43 20.70 -0.85
CA ASP A 75 -8.47 21.51 0.37
C ASP A 75 -9.01 22.92 0.10
N ARG A 76 -8.56 23.53 -1.00
CA ARG A 76 -9.03 24.83 -1.42
C ARG A 76 -10.53 24.84 -1.73
N ILE A 77 -11.06 23.84 -2.44
CA ILE A 77 -12.49 23.73 -2.74
C ILE A 77 -13.30 23.69 -1.44
N ILE A 78 -12.82 22.94 -0.44
CA ILE A 78 -13.53 22.75 0.82
C ILE A 78 -13.46 23.98 1.71
N VAL A 79 -12.31 24.65 1.76
CA VAL A 79 -12.17 25.93 2.47
C VAL A 79 -13.05 27.00 1.83
N LEU A 80 -13.15 27.06 0.50
CA LEU A 80 -13.96 28.05 -0.22
C LEU A 80 -15.45 27.72 -0.30
N GLY A 81 -15.83 26.46 -0.11
CA GLY A 81 -17.23 26.02 -0.11
C GLY A 81 -18.08 26.80 0.91
N ARG A 82 -19.17 27.40 0.42
CA ARG A 82 -20.20 28.11 1.21
C ARG A 82 -21.42 27.19 1.37
N GLY A 83 -21.89 27.02 2.61
CA GLY A 83 -22.98 26.11 2.93
C GLY A 83 -22.44 24.74 3.35
N ASN A 84 -22.03 24.62 4.61
CA ASN A 84 -21.53 23.35 5.14
C ASN A 84 -22.67 22.67 5.87
N GLY A 85 -23.50 21.95 5.11
CA GLY A 85 -24.33 20.92 5.74
C GLY A 85 -23.42 20.00 6.56
N PRO A 86 -23.87 19.50 7.73
CA PRO A 86 -23.06 18.65 8.60
C PRO A 86 -22.44 17.46 7.83
N ILE A 87 -23.13 16.97 6.80
CA ILE A 87 -22.66 15.91 5.90
C ILE A 87 -21.33 16.26 5.22
N VAL A 88 -21.19 17.48 4.67
CA VAL A 88 -19.96 17.90 3.97
C VAL A 88 -18.77 17.96 4.94
N ILE A 89 -19.02 18.38 6.18
CA ILE A 89 -18.00 18.43 7.24
C ILE A 89 -17.58 17.01 7.62
N ILE A 90 -18.53 16.11 7.84
CA ILE A 90 -18.26 14.70 8.20
C ILE A 90 -17.46 14.01 7.09
N MET A 91 -17.91 14.12 5.84
CA MET A 91 -17.21 13.54 4.69
C MET A 91 -15.77 14.04 4.62
N ARG A 92 -15.55 15.33 4.87
CA ARG A 92 -14.20 15.88 4.92
C ARG A 92 -13.38 15.32 6.08
N VAL A 93 -13.91 15.27 7.30
CA VAL A 93 -13.19 14.70 8.44
C VAL A 93 -12.76 13.27 8.14
N LEU A 94 -13.63 12.46 7.51
CA LEU A 94 -13.31 11.10 7.09
C LEU A 94 -12.20 11.06 6.03
N PHE A 95 -12.27 11.90 4.99
CA PHE A 95 -11.21 11.98 3.99
C PHE A 95 -9.87 12.42 4.58
N SER A 96 -9.87 13.47 5.40
CA SER A 96 -8.68 13.94 6.12
C SER A 96 -8.12 12.86 7.04
N LEU A 97 -8.97 12.06 7.69
CA LEU A 97 -8.52 10.94 8.54
C LEU A 97 -7.84 9.84 7.71
N ILE A 98 -8.45 9.41 6.60
CA ILE A 98 -7.87 8.38 5.72
C ILE A 98 -6.53 8.86 5.15
N ILE A 99 -6.50 10.10 4.66
CA ILE A 99 -5.32 10.74 4.07
C ILE A 99 -4.23 10.92 5.13
N ALA A 100 -4.59 11.35 6.35
CA ALA A 100 -3.64 11.48 7.46
C ALA A 100 -3.07 10.15 7.92
N ILE A 101 -3.87 9.09 8.02
CA ILE A 101 -3.39 7.75 8.36
C ILE A 101 -2.41 7.27 7.30
N LEU A 102 -2.75 7.44 6.01
CA LEU A 102 -1.86 7.06 4.91
C LEU A 102 -0.54 7.86 4.96
N GLY A 103 -0.63 9.18 5.13
CA GLY A 103 0.53 10.07 5.26
C GLY A 103 1.37 9.75 6.50
N GLY A 104 0.73 9.45 7.63
CA GLY A 104 1.35 9.05 8.89
C GLY A 104 2.17 7.77 8.72
N VAL A 105 1.53 6.68 8.26
CA VAL A 105 2.21 5.41 8.00
C VAL A 105 3.40 5.60 7.06
N CYS A 106 3.23 6.40 6.01
CA CYS A 106 4.32 6.68 5.09
C CYS A 106 5.47 7.47 5.73
N MET A 107 5.18 8.44 6.59
CA MET A 107 6.20 9.17 7.35
C MET A 107 6.92 8.25 8.33
N ASP A 108 6.18 7.36 9.00
CA ASP A 108 6.73 6.39 9.95
C ASP A 108 7.69 5.42 9.25
N LEU A 109 7.37 4.97 8.03
CA LEU A 109 8.29 4.16 7.21
C LEU A 109 9.60 4.88 6.87
N VAL A 110 9.58 6.20 6.79
CA VAL A 110 10.79 7.01 6.51
C VAL A 110 11.57 7.26 7.80
N ILE A 111 10.88 7.57 8.90
CA ILE A 111 11.51 7.84 10.20
C ILE A 111 12.14 6.57 10.76
N LEU A 112 11.41 5.45 10.73
CA LEU A 112 11.83 4.15 11.27
C LEU A 112 12.46 3.26 10.20
N LYS A 113 13.12 3.87 9.21
CA LYS A 113 13.63 3.16 8.04
C LYS A 113 14.63 2.07 8.43
N GLU A 114 15.50 2.35 9.39
CA GLU A 114 16.56 1.44 9.82
C GLU A 114 15.97 0.22 10.55
N GLU A 115 15.00 0.45 11.43
CA GLU A 115 14.28 -0.57 12.17
C GLU A 115 13.43 -1.43 11.24
N VAL A 116 12.73 -0.82 10.28
CA VAL A 116 11.96 -1.52 9.24
C VAL A 116 12.88 -2.35 8.34
N ASP A 117 14.03 -1.82 7.92
CA ASP A 117 15.00 -2.55 7.10
C ASP A 117 15.64 -3.71 7.88
N LEU A 118 15.83 -3.59 9.20
CA LEU A 118 16.27 -4.68 10.07
C LEU A 118 15.19 -5.76 10.20
N GLU A 119 13.96 -5.36 10.48
CA GLU A 119 12.83 -6.29 10.64
C GLU A 119 12.51 -7.03 9.34
N LEU A 120 12.67 -6.38 8.18
CA LEU A 120 12.57 -7.02 6.87
C LEU A 120 13.58 -8.16 6.69
N ARG A 121 14.80 -8.02 7.22
CA ARG A 121 15.80 -9.10 7.16
C ARG A 121 15.38 -10.26 8.04
N VAL A 122 14.89 -9.98 9.25
CA VAL A 122 14.40 -11.01 10.16
C VAL A 122 13.22 -11.78 9.56
N LEU A 123 12.24 -11.08 8.97
CA LEU A 123 11.12 -11.71 8.30
C LEU A 123 11.57 -12.53 7.10
N HIS A 124 12.53 -12.04 6.32
CA HIS A 124 13.09 -12.79 5.20
C HIS A 124 13.82 -14.06 5.65
N ASP A 125 14.65 -13.97 6.69
CA ASP A 125 15.36 -15.13 7.21
C ASP A 125 14.38 -16.20 7.70
N ARG A 126 13.27 -15.79 8.33
CA ARG A 126 12.17 -16.70 8.69
C ARG A 126 11.51 -17.33 7.47
N GLU A 127 11.16 -16.54 6.46
CA GLU A 127 10.57 -17.06 5.20
C GLU A 127 11.51 -18.08 4.53
N VAL A 128 12.82 -17.82 4.53
CA VAL A 128 13.84 -18.73 3.99
C VAL A 128 13.93 -20.01 4.82
N THR A 129 14.03 -19.91 6.14
CA THR A 129 14.07 -21.09 7.02
C THR A 129 12.82 -21.95 6.84
N GLU A 130 11.63 -21.35 6.86
CA GLU A 130 10.37 -22.07 6.67
C GLU A 130 10.27 -22.72 5.28
N ALA A 131 10.77 -22.07 4.23
CA ALA A 131 10.80 -22.65 2.90
C ALA A 131 11.76 -23.83 2.81
N LEU A 132 12.97 -23.70 3.38
CA LEU A 132 13.95 -24.78 3.42
C LEU A 132 13.44 -25.97 4.25
N ASP A 133 12.80 -25.72 5.39
CA ASP A 133 12.20 -26.78 6.21
C ASP A 133 11.08 -27.52 5.46
N ARG A 134 10.29 -26.83 4.63
CA ARG A 134 9.29 -27.48 3.75
C ARG A 134 9.93 -28.37 2.70
N VAL A 135 11.01 -27.92 2.05
CA VAL A 135 11.75 -28.71 1.06
C VAL A 135 12.39 -29.92 1.74
N ALA A 136 13.08 -29.71 2.86
CA ALA A 136 13.69 -30.79 3.64
C ALA A 136 12.64 -31.81 4.08
N GLY A 137 11.48 -31.37 4.57
CA GLY A 137 10.36 -32.22 4.95
C GLY A 137 9.82 -33.06 3.78
N HIS A 138 9.76 -32.49 2.57
CA HIS A 138 9.31 -33.20 1.37
C HIS A 138 10.28 -34.32 0.95
N HIS A 139 11.58 -34.13 1.16
CA HIS A 139 12.61 -35.12 0.83
C HIS A 139 12.93 -36.10 1.97
N ALA A 140 12.60 -35.77 3.21
CA ALA A 140 12.97 -36.54 4.40
C ALA A 140 12.48 -37.99 4.35
N GLU A 141 11.23 -38.23 3.93
CA GLU A 141 10.68 -39.58 3.84
C GLU A 141 11.40 -40.42 2.78
N ARG A 142 11.61 -39.86 1.58
CA ARG A 142 12.27 -40.54 0.46
C ARG A 142 13.73 -40.85 0.77
N LEU A 143 14.43 -39.91 1.40
CA LEU A 143 15.80 -40.12 1.86
C LEU A 143 15.86 -41.17 2.98
N GLY A 144 14.90 -41.17 3.90
CA GLY A 144 14.78 -42.18 4.95
C GLY A 144 14.60 -43.59 4.37
N GLN A 145 13.70 -43.74 3.40
CA GLN A 145 13.48 -45.02 2.71
C GLN A 145 14.72 -45.46 1.92
N ALA A 146 15.35 -44.58 1.15
CA ALA A 146 16.56 -44.90 0.39
C ALA A 146 17.72 -45.32 1.29
N ARG A 147 17.90 -44.64 2.45
CA ARG A 147 18.90 -45.02 3.45
C ARG A 147 18.61 -46.39 4.06
N ALA A 148 17.34 -46.69 4.37
CA ALA A 148 16.95 -48.01 4.86
C ALA A 148 17.27 -49.12 3.83
N THR A 149 16.98 -48.89 2.55
CA THR A 149 17.30 -49.82 1.46
C THR A 149 18.82 -50.07 1.33
N VAL A 150 19.64 -49.03 1.48
CA VAL A 150 21.11 -49.17 1.47
C VAL A 150 21.59 -50.02 2.65
N VAL A 151 21.04 -49.79 3.84
CA VAL A 151 21.38 -50.58 5.05
C VAL A 151 20.97 -52.04 4.87
N GLU A 152 19.77 -52.30 4.35
CA GLU A 152 19.30 -53.66 4.09
C GLU A 152 20.16 -54.37 3.05
N ALA A 153 20.47 -53.72 1.93
CA ALA A 153 21.33 -54.28 0.89
C ALA A 153 22.75 -54.56 1.41
N ALA A 154 23.30 -53.69 2.26
CA ALA A 154 24.61 -53.89 2.87
C ALA A 154 24.62 -55.11 3.81
N ALA A 155 23.56 -55.30 4.61
CA ALA A 155 23.42 -56.48 5.45
C ALA A 155 23.36 -57.78 4.63
N GLN A 156 22.61 -57.78 3.52
CA GLN A 156 22.53 -58.93 2.62
C GLN A 156 23.87 -59.25 1.93
N VAL A 157 24.68 -58.24 1.62
CA VAL A 157 26.05 -58.44 1.12
C VAL A 157 26.93 -59.11 2.17
N GLN A 158 26.88 -58.63 3.42
CA GLN A 158 27.65 -59.22 4.53
C GLN A 158 27.26 -60.68 4.79
N GLU A 159 25.96 -60.98 4.77
CA GLU A 159 25.45 -62.35 4.92
C GLU A 159 25.91 -63.26 3.77
N ALA A 160 25.79 -62.80 2.51
CA ALA A 160 26.24 -63.56 1.34
C ALA A 160 27.75 -63.78 1.33
N GLU A 161 28.52 -62.79 1.77
CA GLU A 161 29.97 -62.88 1.90
C GLU A 161 30.38 -63.89 2.97
N ALA A 162 29.73 -63.87 4.13
CA ALA A 162 29.94 -64.86 5.19
C ALA A 162 29.64 -66.29 4.69
N MET A 163 28.51 -66.50 4.00
CA MET A 163 28.15 -67.81 3.43
C MET A 163 29.15 -68.32 2.38
N TYR A 164 29.67 -67.41 1.55
CA TYR A 164 30.69 -67.75 0.54
C TYR A 164 32.03 -68.09 1.19
N VAL A 165 32.47 -67.30 2.16
CA VAL A 165 33.71 -67.52 2.92
C VAL A 165 33.65 -68.83 3.71
N GLU A 166 32.50 -69.16 4.30
CA GLU A 166 32.32 -70.43 5.00
C GLU A 166 32.38 -71.64 4.04
N GLU A 167 31.78 -71.51 2.85
CA GLU A 167 31.79 -72.58 1.83
C GLU A 167 33.21 -72.94 1.37
N ILE A 168 34.02 -71.94 1.01
CA ILE A 168 35.37 -72.18 0.48
C ILE A 168 36.33 -72.76 1.53
N ASN A 169 36.03 -72.56 2.81
CA ASN A 169 36.79 -73.06 3.95
C ASN A 169 36.31 -74.43 4.45
N GLY A 170 35.37 -75.09 3.75
CA GLY A 170 34.88 -76.41 4.13
C GLY A 170 34.06 -76.42 5.43
N GLY A 171 33.38 -75.30 5.75
CA GLY A 171 32.60 -75.16 6.97
C GLY A 171 31.38 -76.10 7.04
N PRO A 172 30.85 -76.33 8.27
CA PRO A 172 29.78 -77.29 8.52
C PRO A 172 28.41 -76.88 7.93
N ALA A 173 28.17 -75.59 7.65
CA ALA A 173 26.95 -75.13 6.98
C ALA A 173 27.02 -75.17 5.44
N GLY A 174 28.11 -75.71 4.87
CA GLY A 174 28.35 -75.81 3.42
C GLY A 174 28.44 -77.24 2.90
N SER A 175 29.18 -77.44 1.79
CA SER A 175 29.43 -78.79 1.24
C SER A 175 30.46 -79.63 2.03
N GLY A 176 31.11 -79.04 3.03
CA GLY A 176 32.15 -79.67 3.84
C GLY A 176 33.47 -79.96 3.10
N ARG A 177 33.64 -79.40 1.89
CA ARG A 177 34.85 -79.57 1.07
C ARG A 177 35.57 -78.24 0.89
N TYR A 178 36.90 -78.25 0.97
CA TYR A 178 37.71 -77.07 0.69
C TYR A 178 37.75 -76.73 -0.80
N GLY A 179 37.77 -75.43 -1.11
CA GLY A 179 38.01 -74.90 -2.45
C GLY A 179 36.76 -74.42 -3.18
N VAL A 180 36.90 -74.16 -4.49
CA VAL A 180 35.86 -73.54 -5.32
C VAL A 180 35.13 -74.60 -6.16
N GLY A 181 34.13 -75.24 -5.55
CA GLY A 181 33.20 -76.16 -6.21
C GLY A 181 31.99 -75.46 -6.84
N GLU A 182 31.03 -76.24 -7.34
CA GLU A 182 29.79 -75.73 -7.97
C GLU A 182 28.95 -74.87 -7.00
N VAL A 183 28.76 -75.33 -5.76
CA VAL A 183 28.05 -74.60 -4.70
C VAL A 183 28.76 -73.27 -4.36
N ALA A 184 30.10 -73.28 -4.31
CA ALA A 184 30.88 -72.07 -4.07
C ALA A 184 30.72 -71.05 -5.21
N ARG A 185 30.61 -71.50 -6.46
CA ARG A 185 30.34 -70.62 -7.61
C ARG A 185 28.96 -70.00 -7.54
N GLU A 186 27.94 -70.77 -7.17
CA GLU A 186 26.57 -70.24 -7.01
C GLU A 186 26.49 -69.19 -5.88
N LYS A 187 27.15 -69.44 -4.74
CA LYS A 187 27.26 -68.47 -3.64
C LYS A 187 28.03 -67.21 -4.06
N LEU A 188 29.08 -67.34 -4.87
CA LEU A 188 29.81 -66.21 -5.44
C LEU A 188 28.92 -65.39 -6.41
N GLU A 189 28.13 -66.04 -7.25
CA GLU A 189 27.16 -65.35 -8.11
C GLU A 189 26.10 -64.61 -7.28
N LEU A 190 25.59 -65.22 -6.22
CA LEU A 190 24.67 -64.57 -5.28
C LEU A 190 25.30 -63.33 -4.64
N LEU A 191 26.54 -63.44 -4.15
CA LEU A 191 27.30 -62.30 -3.59
C LEU A 191 27.43 -61.18 -4.62
N ASN A 192 27.82 -61.50 -5.86
CA ASN A 192 27.95 -60.51 -6.93
C ASN A 192 26.61 -59.83 -7.24
N ARG A 193 25.49 -60.56 -7.25
CA ARG A 193 24.14 -59.97 -7.42
C ARG A 193 23.80 -59.03 -6.27
N ARG A 194 24.10 -59.39 -5.01
CA ARG A 194 23.86 -58.53 -3.84
C ARG A 194 24.73 -57.28 -3.87
N ARG A 195 26.01 -57.38 -4.27
CA ARG A 195 26.90 -56.22 -4.46
C ARG A 195 26.36 -55.26 -5.51
N LEU A 196 25.87 -55.78 -6.64
CA LEU A 196 25.22 -54.95 -7.66
C LEU A 196 23.98 -54.23 -7.12
N LEU A 197 23.14 -54.89 -6.31
CA LEU A 197 21.98 -54.26 -5.68
C LEU A 197 22.38 -53.16 -4.69
N LEU A 198 23.44 -53.39 -3.91
CA LEU A 198 24.00 -52.36 -3.01
C LEU A 198 24.49 -51.15 -3.79
N GLU A 199 25.23 -51.36 -4.89
CA GLU A 199 25.70 -50.27 -5.76
C GLU A 199 24.53 -49.47 -6.35
N GLN A 200 23.46 -50.15 -6.80
CA GLN A 200 22.24 -49.49 -7.30
C GLN A 200 21.52 -48.70 -6.21
N ALA A 201 21.39 -49.26 -5.01
CA ALA A 201 20.80 -48.59 -3.86
C ALA A 201 21.61 -47.33 -3.49
N GLN A 202 22.94 -47.43 -3.43
CA GLN A 202 23.83 -46.30 -3.17
C GLN A 202 23.71 -45.23 -4.25
N ALA A 203 23.72 -45.60 -5.53
CA ALA A 203 23.54 -44.65 -6.63
C ALA A 203 22.19 -43.91 -6.54
N SER A 204 21.11 -44.62 -6.16
CA SER A 204 19.80 -44.01 -5.95
C SER A 204 19.77 -43.03 -4.77
N LEU A 205 20.44 -43.37 -3.67
CA LEU A 205 20.55 -42.49 -2.51
C LEU A 205 21.31 -41.21 -2.86
N THR A 206 22.48 -41.34 -3.50
CA THR A 206 23.29 -40.19 -3.93
C THR A 206 22.49 -39.28 -4.86
N ARG A 207 21.76 -39.85 -5.82
CA ARG A 207 20.91 -39.08 -6.73
C ARG A 207 19.81 -38.31 -5.96
N LEU A 208 19.16 -38.93 -4.99
CA LEU A 208 18.13 -38.27 -4.18
C LEU A 208 18.72 -37.15 -3.30
N GLU A 209 19.92 -37.35 -2.76
CA GLU A 209 20.63 -36.32 -1.98
C GLU A 209 21.02 -35.13 -2.86
N GLU A 210 21.48 -35.37 -4.08
CA GLU A 210 21.75 -34.32 -5.07
C GLU A 210 20.48 -33.57 -5.49
N GLU A 211 19.38 -34.30 -5.76
CA GLU A 211 18.08 -33.73 -6.09
C GLU A 211 17.57 -32.82 -4.95
N ALA A 212 17.64 -33.26 -3.70
CA ALA A 212 17.24 -32.47 -2.53
C ALA A 212 18.11 -31.20 -2.37
N ARG A 213 19.43 -31.34 -2.51
CA ARG A 213 20.36 -30.21 -2.41
C ARG A 213 20.14 -29.19 -3.51
N LEU A 214 19.90 -29.64 -4.74
CA LEU A 214 19.57 -28.76 -5.86
C LEU A 214 18.24 -28.03 -5.61
N ALA A 215 17.22 -28.73 -5.11
CA ALA A 215 15.95 -28.12 -4.75
C ALA A 215 16.13 -26.99 -3.72
N GLU A 216 16.85 -27.23 -2.63
CA GLU A 216 17.17 -26.22 -1.61
C GLU A 216 17.91 -25.00 -2.20
N LEU A 217 18.92 -25.23 -3.04
CA LEU A 217 19.66 -24.16 -3.70
C LEU A 217 18.78 -23.33 -4.65
N THR A 218 17.89 -24.00 -5.39
CA THR A 218 16.97 -23.30 -6.29
C THR A 218 15.94 -22.48 -5.53
N GLU A 219 15.38 -23.01 -4.43
CA GLU A 219 14.41 -22.31 -3.60
C GLU A 219 15.04 -21.07 -2.97
N ARG A 220 16.25 -21.23 -2.39
CA ARG A 220 17.01 -20.12 -1.81
C ARG A 220 17.30 -19.03 -2.84
N ALA A 221 17.77 -19.42 -4.03
CA ALA A 221 18.06 -18.46 -5.10
C ALA A 221 16.79 -17.74 -5.60
N GLN A 222 15.62 -18.40 -5.59
CA GLN A 222 14.35 -17.76 -5.93
C GLN A 222 13.94 -16.73 -4.86
N LEU A 223 14.05 -17.06 -3.58
CA LEU A 223 13.72 -16.17 -2.47
C LEU A 223 14.65 -14.95 -2.42
N GLU A 224 15.95 -15.14 -2.61
CA GLU A 224 16.93 -14.04 -2.68
C GLU A 224 16.63 -13.08 -3.86
N ARG A 225 16.17 -13.60 -5.00
CA ARG A 225 15.73 -12.75 -6.13
C ARG A 225 14.49 -11.93 -5.81
N MET A 226 13.50 -12.52 -5.12
CA MET A 226 12.29 -11.80 -4.70
C MET A 226 12.60 -10.69 -3.68
N GLN A 227 13.67 -10.84 -2.90
CA GLN A 227 14.09 -9.87 -1.88
C GLN A 227 14.68 -8.58 -2.47
N ALA A 228 15.18 -8.59 -3.71
CA ALA A 228 15.94 -7.48 -4.28
C ALA A 228 15.21 -6.12 -4.24
N ARG A 229 13.86 -6.12 -4.16
CA ARG A 229 13.04 -4.92 -3.95
C ARG A 229 11.83 -5.25 -3.07
N PRO A 230 11.91 -5.11 -1.73
CA PRO A 230 10.75 -5.33 -0.88
C PRO A 230 9.62 -4.37 -1.25
N THR A 231 8.41 -4.90 -1.38
CA THR A 231 7.22 -4.14 -1.72
C THR A 231 6.80 -3.22 -0.56
N LEU A 232 5.99 -2.20 -0.86
CA LEU A 232 5.44 -1.30 0.16
C LEU A 232 4.69 -2.09 1.25
N PHE A 233 3.92 -3.11 0.87
CA PHE A 233 3.17 -3.93 1.82
C PHE A 233 4.09 -4.72 2.76
N LYS A 234 5.19 -5.31 2.26
CA LYS A 234 6.18 -5.97 3.14
C LYS A 234 6.83 -4.98 4.11
N ARG A 235 7.06 -3.74 3.68
CA ARG A 235 7.57 -2.68 4.57
C ARG A 235 6.57 -2.30 5.66
N ILE A 236 5.28 -2.21 5.31
CA ILE A 236 4.20 -1.98 6.27
C ILE A 236 4.06 -3.16 7.23
N GLU A 237 4.15 -4.40 6.75
CA GLU A 237 4.14 -5.59 7.58
C GLU A 237 5.32 -5.62 8.56
N ALA A 238 6.53 -5.32 8.07
CA ALA A 238 7.72 -5.18 8.91
C ALA A 238 7.54 -4.07 9.95
N LEU A 239 6.98 -2.92 9.59
CA LEU A 239 6.65 -1.85 10.54
C LEU A 239 5.71 -2.37 11.64
N HIS A 240 4.61 -3.05 11.30
CA HIS A 240 3.69 -3.60 12.29
C HIS A 240 4.31 -4.70 13.16
N SER A 241 5.14 -5.57 12.57
CA SER A 241 5.90 -6.58 13.31
C SER A 241 6.84 -5.93 14.32
N TYR A 242 7.53 -4.85 13.93
CA TYR A 242 8.38 -4.07 14.82
C TYR A 242 7.57 -3.38 15.93
N LEU A 243 6.48 -2.68 15.58
CA LEU A 243 5.59 -2.02 16.55
C LEU A 243 5.00 -3.01 17.56
N GLY A 244 4.68 -4.24 17.15
CA GLY A 244 4.18 -5.27 18.06
C GLY A 244 5.19 -5.72 19.13
N LYS A 245 6.48 -5.40 18.99
CA LYS A 245 7.55 -5.81 19.92
C LYS A 245 7.92 -4.74 20.94
N ASP A 246 7.71 -3.46 20.63
CA ASP A 246 8.11 -2.34 21.48
C ASP A 246 6.99 -1.31 21.68
N LEU A 247 6.53 -1.18 22.93
CA LEU A 247 5.50 -0.22 23.31
C LEU A 247 5.93 1.24 23.08
N MET A 248 7.23 1.56 23.19
CA MET A 248 7.74 2.91 22.94
C MET A 248 7.63 3.25 21.46
N ALA A 249 7.88 2.29 20.58
CA ALA A 249 7.68 2.43 19.16
C ALA A 249 6.19 2.66 18.82
N VAL A 250 5.27 1.93 19.47
CA VAL A 250 3.81 2.17 19.33
C VAL A 250 3.44 3.58 19.77
N PHE A 251 3.95 4.03 20.92
CA PHE A 251 3.68 5.39 21.39
C PHE A 251 4.17 6.45 20.40
N GLY A 252 5.39 6.28 19.87
CA GLY A 252 5.94 7.16 18.83
C GLY A 252 5.07 7.17 17.56
N TRP A 253 4.67 5.99 17.08
CA TRP A 253 3.79 5.83 15.92
C TRP A 253 2.42 6.51 16.12
N VAL A 254 1.78 6.30 17.27
CA VAL A 254 0.51 6.96 17.61
C VAL A 254 0.68 8.47 17.67
N LEU A 255 1.77 8.96 18.28
CA LEU A 255 2.05 10.40 18.40
C LEU A 255 2.25 11.05 17.03
N LEU A 256 3.02 10.43 16.14
CA LEU A 256 3.28 10.93 14.79
C LEU A 256 2.02 10.90 13.93
N THR A 257 1.28 9.78 13.94
CA THR A 257 0.00 9.65 13.22
C THR A 257 -1.01 10.68 13.73
N PHE A 258 -1.12 10.86 15.04
CA PHE A 258 -1.99 11.88 15.62
C PHE A 258 -1.56 13.30 15.22
N GLY A 259 -0.25 13.58 15.21
CA GLY A 259 0.29 14.84 14.70
C GLY A 259 -0.09 15.10 13.25
N ALA A 260 0.02 14.08 12.38
CA ALA A 260 -0.40 14.18 10.97
C ALA A 260 -1.91 14.45 10.84
N ILE A 261 -2.75 13.79 11.65
CA ILE A 261 -4.20 14.04 11.69
C ILE A 261 -4.49 15.49 12.09
N LEU A 262 -3.84 16.00 13.14
CA LEU A 262 -4.01 17.40 13.56
C LEU A 262 -3.60 18.38 12.46
N PHE A 263 -2.52 18.08 11.75
CA PHE A 263 -2.03 18.92 10.66
C PHE A 263 -3.02 18.95 9.48
N GLU A 264 -3.58 17.80 9.09
CA GLU A 264 -4.62 17.69 8.06
C GLU A 264 -5.94 18.39 8.43
N LEU A 265 -6.31 18.33 9.72
CA LEU A 265 -7.51 18.99 10.21
C LEU A 265 -7.31 20.49 10.46
N PHE A 266 -6.08 21.00 10.41
CA PHE A 266 -5.75 22.37 10.76
C PHE A 266 -6.52 23.44 9.95
N PRO A 267 -6.69 23.33 8.61
CA PRO A 267 -7.52 24.27 7.85
C PRO A 267 -8.98 24.30 8.32
N LEU A 268 -9.53 23.17 8.76
CA LEU A 268 -10.91 23.07 9.28
C LEU A 268 -11.01 23.69 10.67
N LEU A 269 -10.03 23.44 11.54
CA LEU A 269 -9.97 24.04 12.87
C LEU A 269 -9.96 25.57 12.77
N ILE A 270 -9.25 26.15 11.80
CA ILE A 270 -9.25 27.61 11.58
C ILE A 270 -10.59 28.09 10.99
N LYS A 271 -11.19 27.31 10.08
CA LYS A 271 -12.46 27.67 9.41
C LYS A 271 -13.61 27.75 10.41
N TYR A 272 -13.72 26.75 11.27
CA TYR A 272 -14.84 26.59 12.20
C TYR A 272 -14.55 27.09 13.62
N GLY A 273 -13.29 27.08 14.06
CA GLY A 273 -12.91 27.52 15.39
C GLY A 273 -12.89 29.04 15.57
N LYS A 274 -12.68 29.80 14.49
CA LYS A 274 -12.80 31.26 14.52
C LYS A 274 -14.23 31.67 14.17
N GLY A 275 -14.86 32.45 15.05
CA GLY A 275 -16.18 33.03 14.83
C GLY A 275 -16.30 33.83 13.52
N ARG A 276 -17.54 34.20 13.19
CA ARG A 276 -17.84 35.02 12.01
C ARG A 276 -17.10 36.35 12.08
N THR A 277 -16.33 36.66 11.04
CA THR A 277 -15.62 37.94 10.92
C THR A 277 -16.47 38.97 10.19
N SER A 278 -16.14 40.27 10.36
CA SER A 278 -16.86 41.34 9.65
C SER A 278 -16.75 41.23 8.14
N TYR A 279 -15.62 40.73 7.63
CA TYR A 279 -15.44 40.46 6.20
C TYR A 279 -16.39 39.37 5.69
N GLU A 280 -16.49 38.25 6.41
CA GLU A 280 -17.41 37.16 6.06
C GLU A 280 -18.87 37.61 6.14
N ALA A 281 -19.21 38.42 7.13
CA ALA A 281 -20.56 38.97 7.27
C ALA A 281 -20.94 39.90 6.09
N GLU A 282 -20.02 40.76 5.63
CA GLU A 282 -20.26 41.59 4.45
C GLU A 282 -20.44 40.74 3.20
N VAL A 283 -19.56 39.76 2.98
CA VAL A 283 -19.65 38.86 1.82
C VAL A 283 -20.97 38.11 1.80
N GLU A 284 -21.42 37.61 2.95
CA GLU A 284 -22.71 36.93 3.10
C GLU A 284 -23.88 37.87 2.85
N ALA A 285 -23.82 39.12 3.35
CA ALA A 285 -24.86 40.12 3.11
C ALA A 285 -25.00 40.47 1.62
N VAL A 286 -23.87 40.64 0.91
CA VAL A 286 -23.85 40.90 -0.53
C VAL A 286 -24.44 39.72 -1.31
N ASP A 287 -24.11 38.49 -0.94
CA ASP A 287 -24.64 37.29 -1.59
C ASP A 287 -26.16 37.16 -1.37
N ARG A 288 -26.66 37.43 -0.15
CA ARG A 288 -28.10 37.45 0.15
C ARG A 288 -28.86 38.51 -0.64
N LEU A 289 -28.30 39.71 -0.76
CA LEU A 289 -28.90 40.79 -1.56
C LEU A 289 -29.03 40.39 -3.04
N LYS A 290 -27.99 39.77 -3.61
CA LYS A 290 -28.03 39.27 -4.99
C LYS A 290 -29.06 38.16 -5.18
N GLN A 291 -29.15 37.22 -4.24
CA GLN A 291 -30.17 36.17 -4.27
C GLN A 291 -31.58 36.75 -4.23
N ALA A 292 -31.84 37.74 -3.37
CA ALA A 292 -33.12 38.43 -3.31
C ALA A 292 -33.46 39.17 -4.63
N GLN A 293 -32.47 39.84 -5.24
CA GLN A 293 -32.66 40.50 -6.53
C GLN A 293 -33.00 39.51 -7.66
N VAL A 294 -32.29 38.39 -7.74
CA VAL A 294 -32.56 37.35 -8.74
C VAL A 294 -33.95 36.74 -8.52
N ALA A 295 -34.33 36.46 -7.27
CA ALA A 295 -35.65 35.94 -6.95
C ALA A 295 -36.77 36.94 -7.33
N ALA A 296 -36.57 38.24 -7.06
CA ALA A 296 -37.53 39.28 -7.45
C ALA A 296 -37.67 39.41 -8.98
N LEU A 297 -36.57 39.31 -9.73
CA LEU A 297 -36.59 39.32 -11.19
C LEU A 297 -37.34 38.10 -11.76
N LEU A 298 -37.09 36.91 -11.21
CA LEU A 298 -37.81 35.68 -11.61
C LEU A 298 -39.30 35.77 -11.30
N ALA A 299 -39.68 36.27 -10.12
CA ALA A 299 -41.09 36.46 -9.75
C ALA A 299 -41.80 37.45 -10.69
N ARG A 300 -41.14 38.54 -11.07
CA ARG A 300 -41.67 39.50 -12.05
C ARG A 300 -41.83 38.87 -13.43
N GLN A 301 -40.88 38.07 -13.87
CA GLN A 301 -40.97 37.36 -15.16
C GLN A 301 -42.12 36.34 -15.17
N GLU A 302 -42.32 35.62 -14.06
CA GLU A 302 -43.44 34.69 -13.91
C GLU A 302 -44.80 35.41 -13.93
N GLN A 303 -44.91 36.58 -13.29
CA GLN A 303 -46.11 37.40 -13.36
C GLN A 303 -46.43 37.81 -14.80
N LEU A 304 -45.44 38.32 -15.55
CA LEU A 304 -45.62 38.69 -16.96
C LEU A 304 -46.05 37.49 -17.81
N LEU A 305 -45.45 36.32 -17.62
CA LEU A 305 -45.85 35.11 -18.34
C LEU A 305 -47.28 34.66 -17.99
N ARG A 306 -47.72 34.82 -16.73
CA ARG A 306 -49.09 34.52 -16.32
C ARG A 306 -50.09 35.52 -16.89
N GLU A 307 -49.73 36.79 -16.98
CA GLU A 307 -50.53 37.82 -17.64
C GLU A 307 -50.68 37.53 -19.13
N ASP A 308 -49.57 37.22 -19.82
CA ASP A 308 -49.59 36.80 -21.23
C ASP A 308 -50.41 35.51 -21.44
N ALA A 309 -50.34 34.56 -20.50
CA ALA A 309 -51.13 33.33 -20.52
C ALA A 309 -52.64 33.58 -20.40
N ARG A 310 -53.03 34.64 -19.67
CA ARG A 310 -54.44 35.03 -19.46
C ARG A 310 -55.03 35.85 -20.60
N LEU A 311 -54.20 36.47 -21.44
CA LEU A 311 -54.67 37.14 -22.66
C LEU A 311 -55.31 36.12 -23.60
N SER A 312 -56.54 36.41 -24.02
CA SER A 312 -57.28 35.62 -25.00
C SER A 312 -56.56 35.60 -26.35
N LEU A 313 -56.85 34.59 -27.18
CA LEU A 313 -56.22 34.42 -28.50
C LEU A 313 -56.44 35.64 -29.41
N ASP A 314 -57.56 36.34 -29.25
CA ASP A 314 -57.90 37.56 -29.99
C ASP A 314 -57.14 38.79 -29.47
N GLU A 315 -56.96 38.92 -28.15
CA GLU A 315 -56.12 39.99 -27.56
C GLU A 315 -54.64 39.82 -27.96
N ARG A 316 -54.16 38.58 -28.06
CA ARG A 316 -52.80 38.28 -28.56
C ARG A 316 -52.62 38.68 -30.03
N ARG A 317 -53.62 38.43 -30.87
CA ARG A 317 -53.62 38.86 -32.27
C ARG A 317 -53.62 40.39 -32.37
N ALA A 318 -54.46 41.07 -31.60
CA ALA A 318 -54.50 42.54 -31.56
C ALA A 318 -53.16 43.15 -31.10
N LEU A 319 -52.54 42.60 -30.06
CA LEU A 319 -51.22 43.02 -29.57
C LEU A 319 -50.09 42.79 -30.59
N HIS A 320 -50.11 41.68 -31.32
CA HIS A 320 -49.12 41.42 -32.37
C HIS A 320 -49.27 42.41 -33.53
N THR A 321 -50.51 42.70 -33.92
CA THR A 321 -50.81 43.67 -34.99
C THR A 321 -50.35 45.08 -34.60
N LEU A 322 -50.58 45.50 -33.35
CA LEU A 322 -50.11 46.78 -32.83
C LEU A 322 -48.58 46.89 -32.76
N LYS A 323 -47.87 45.81 -32.39
CA LYS A 323 -46.40 45.79 -32.36
C LYS A 323 -45.78 45.84 -33.75
N GLU A 324 -46.37 45.16 -34.74
CA GLU A 324 -45.97 45.23 -36.15
C GLU A 324 -46.14 46.64 -36.71
N VAL A 325 -47.29 47.29 -36.43
CA VAL A 325 -47.54 48.68 -36.83
C VAL A 325 -46.53 49.62 -36.19
N ALA A 326 -46.26 49.50 -34.89
CA ALA A 326 -45.29 50.35 -34.19
C ALA A 326 -43.85 50.19 -34.70
N LYS A 327 -43.45 48.98 -35.12
CA LYS A 327 -42.14 48.74 -35.76
C LYS A 327 -42.04 49.34 -37.17
N GLY A 328 -43.15 49.55 -37.87
CA GLY A 328 -43.17 50.24 -39.16
C GLY A 328 -43.01 51.76 -39.08
N TYR A 329 -43.13 52.34 -37.87
CA TYR A 329 -43.00 53.79 -37.62
C TYR A 329 -41.68 54.18 -36.94
N ALA A 330 -40.81 53.23 -36.63
CA ALA A 330 -39.47 53.45 -36.06
C ALA A 330 -38.40 53.15 -37.12
#